data_AF-A0A7C2FH57-F1
#
_entry.id   AF-A0A7C2FH57-F1
#
_cell.length_a   1.000
_cell.length_b   1.000
_cell.length_c   1.000
_cell.angle_alpha   90.00
_cell.angle_beta   90.00
_cell.angle_gamma   90.00
#
_symmetry.space_group_name_H-M   'P 1'
#
loop_
_entity.id
_entity.type
_entity.pdbx_description
1 polymer ?
#
loop_
_entity_poly.entity_id
_entity_poly.type
_entity_poly.pdbx_seq_one_letter_code
_entity_poly.pdbx_strand_id
1 'polypeptide(L)'
;MSLLIKALKHQEVDSFVHREDLFLLKIFLLLLSYISIIINSHTFYLALIISSVLIMLAGRAYKIVFESIGVYAPVAFLIYLINLAFNTVSLRMFAILIYGYTVFVGMLMIVSTTPRKQFLRILEKLRLDVVFFMTLSILEEFNEMLNSKRARGWDAGLNVLKYYVIIVDAIKLSIVRLRNVEDSLLARGVERF
;
A
#
# COMPACT_ATOMS: atom_id res chain seq x y z
N MET A 1 -9.53 -9.91 0.12
CA MET A 1 -8.29 -9.54 0.85
C MET A 1 -7.74 -8.29 0.16
N SER A 2 -7.47 -7.20 0.90
CA SER A 2 -7.06 -5.91 0.32
C SER A 2 -5.79 -6.05 -0.53
N LEU A 3 -5.71 -5.35 -1.68
CA LEU A 3 -4.57 -5.35 -2.60
C LEU A 3 -3.24 -5.11 -1.88
N LEU A 4 -3.26 -4.20 -0.90
CA LEU A 4 -2.09 -3.83 -0.11
C LEU A 4 -1.60 -5.00 0.77
N ILE A 5 -2.52 -5.78 1.34
CA ILE A 5 -2.18 -6.97 2.15
C ILE A 5 -1.54 -8.04 1.27
N LYS A 6 -2.04 -8.23 0.04
CA LYS A 6 -1.42 -9.17 -0.92
C LYS A 6 -0.03 -8.70 -1.35
N ALA A 7 0.14 -7.39 -1.58
CA ALA A 7 1.45 -6.82 -1.88
C ALA A 7 2.45 -7.02 -0.74
N LEU A 8 2.03 -6.79 0.51
CA LEU A 8 2.87 -7.04 1.68
C LEU A 8 3.27 -8.50 1.83
N LYS A 9 2.34 -9.45 1.62
CA LYS A 9 2.65 -10.89 1.66
C LYS A 9 3.60 -11.32 0.55
N HIS A 10 3.56 -10.65 -0.60
CA HIS A 10 4.44 -10.97 -1.74
C HIS A 10 5.91 -10.60 -1.48
N GLN A 11 6.19 -9.75 -0.48
CA GLN A 11 7.55 -9.38 -0.07
C GLN A 11 8.38 -10.57 0.44
N GLU A 12 7.73 -11.66 0.83
CA GLU A 12 8.36 -12.88 1.35
C GLU A 12 8.74 -13.86 0.23
N VAL A 13 8.37 -13.57 -1.02
CA VAL A 13 8.69 -14.41 -2.17
C VAL A 13 10.13 -14.18 -2.61
N ASP A 14 10.93 -15.25 -2.64
CA ASP A 14 12.30 -15.17 -3.11
C ASP A 14 12.33 -15.08 -4.66
N SER A 15 12.80 -13.95 -5.18
CA SER A 15 13.01 -13.76 -6.63
C SER A 15 14.12 -12.76 -6.90
N PHE A 16 14.66 -12.77 -8.13
CA PHE A 16 15.77 -11.90 -8.54
C PHE A 16 15.52 -10.41 -8.22
N VAL A 17 14.28 -9.96 -8.35
CA VAL A 17 13.87 -8.57 -8.10
C VAL A 17 14.03 -8.18 -6.63
N HIS A 18 14.04 -9.14 -5.70
CA HIS A 18 14.15 -8.89 -4.25
C HIS A 18 15.59 -8.64 -3.78
N ARG A 19 16.59 -8.73 -4.68
CA ARG A 19 18.00 -8.44 -4.36
C ARG A 19 18.20 -6.97 -3.95
N GLU A 20 19.15 -6.76 -3.03
CA GLU A 20 19.49 -5.42 -2.49
C GLU A 20 19.96 -4.45 -3.59
N ASP A 21 20.67 -4.94 -4.60
CA ASP A 21 21.24 -4.11 -5.67
C ASP A 21 20.17 -3.39 -6.51
N LEU A 22 18.98 -3.97 -6.62
CA LEU A 22 17.86 -3.42 -7.40
C LEU A 22 17.01 -2.43 -6.60
N PHE A 23 17.25 -2.30 -5.30
CA PHE A 23 16.46 -1.42 -4.44
C PHE A 23 16.60 0.06 -4.84
N LEU A 24 17.82 0.52 -5.12
CA LEU A 24 18.07 1.89 -5.57
C LEU A 24 17.37 2.21 -6.89
N LEU A 25 17.37 1.26 -7.84
CA LEU A 25 16.67 1.41 -9.11
C LEU A 25 15.17 1.58 -8.91
N LYS A 26 14.55 0.80 -8.02
CA LYS A 26 13.12 0.94 -7.72
C LYS A 26 12.80 2.29 -7.06
N ILE A 27 13.63 2.74 -6.11
CA ILE A 27 13.45 4.07 -5.50
C ILE A 27 13.56 5.14 -6.57
N PHE A 28 14.56 5.06 -7.44
CA PHE A 28 14.75 6.01 -8.52
C PHE A 28 13.52 6.06 -9.45
N LEU A 29 12.98 4.89 -9.84
CA LEU A 29 11.74 4.80 -10.61
C LEU A 29 10.52 5.38 -9.89
N LEU A 30 10.41 5.18 -8.57
CA LEU A 30 9.34 5.77 -7.77
C LEU A 30 9.46 7.30 -7.75
N LEU A 31 10.66 7.84 -7.50
CA LEU A 31 10.92 9.28 -7.51
C LEU A 31 10.64 9.88 -8.89
N LEU A 32 11.07 9.22 -9.96
CA LEU A 32 10.72 9.61 -11.33
C LEU A 32 9.21 9.61 -11.54
N SER A 33 8.48 8.64 -10.97
CA SER A 33 7.02 8.58 -11.06
C SER A 33 6.36 9.81 -10.42
N TYR A 34 6.86 10.31 -9.29
CA TYR A 34 6.36 11.55 -8.70
C TYR A 34 6.75 12.81 -9.48
N ILE A 35 8.01 12.90 -9.91
CA ILE A 35 8.53 14.08 -10.62
C ILE A 35 7.97 14.16 -12.04
N SER A 36 7.49 13.04 -12.59
CA SER A 36 6.95 12.95 -13.96
C SER A 36 5.84 13.97 -14.24
N ILE A 37 5.11 14.43 -13.22
CA ILE A 37 4.07 15.47 -13.36
C ILE A 37 4.61 16.78 -13.97
N ILE A 38 5.88 17.10 -13.73
CA ILE A 38 6.55 18.30 -14.26
C ILE A 38 6.76 18.17 -15.77
N ILE A 39 7.12 16.96 -16.23
CA ILE A 39 7.34 16.66 -17.64
C ILE A 39 6.01 16.65 -18.41
N ASN A 40 4.92 16.27 -17.74
CA ASN A 40 3.56 16.28 -18.26
C ASN A 40 3.41 15.59 -19.64
N SER A 41 4.08 14.46 -19.82
CA SER A 41 4.14 13.72 -21.09
C SER A 41 3.53 12.33 -20.94
N HIS A 42 2.49 12.04 -21.73
CA HIS A 42 1.78 10.75 -21.75
C HIS A 42 2.71 9.58 -22.07
N THR A 43 3.62 9.75 -23.03
CA THR A 43 4.62 8.74 -23.39
C THR A 43 5.55 8.42 -22.22
N PHE A 44 5.90 9.42 -21.42
CA PHE A 44 6.77 9.22 -20.26
C PHE A 44 6.03 8.46 -19.14
N TYR A 45 4.76 8.80 -18.87
CA TYR A 45 3.94 8.06 -17.92
C TYR A 45 3.77 6.59 -18.32
N LEU A 46 3.46 6.34 -19.60
CA LEU A 46 3.34 4.97 -20.12
C LEU A 46 4.65 4.18 -19.99
N ALA A 47 5.79 4.80 -20.28
CA ALA A 47 7.10 4.16 -20.09
C ALA A 47 7.32 3.75 -18.62
N LEU A 48 6.98 4.61 -17.66
CA LEU A 48 7.10 4.32 -16.23
C LEU A 48 6.12 3.25 -15.74
N ILE A 49 4.89 3.23 -16.27
CA ILE A 49 3.92 2.16 -16.00
C ILE A 49 4.48 0.83 -16.51
N ILE A 50 4.94 0.78 -17.76
CA ILE A 50 5.48 -0.42 -18.37
C ILE A 50 6.70 -0.91 -17.60
N SER A 51 7.65 -0.03 -17.23
CA SER A 51 8.82 -0.43 -16.45
C SER A 51 8.43 -1.01 -15.08
N SER A 52 7.48 -0.37 -14.39
CA SER A 52 7.01 -0.82 -13.08
C SER A 52 6.30 -2.18 -13.16
N VAL A 53 5.46 -2.36 -14.19
CA VAL A 53 4.78 -3.64 -14.46
C VAL A 53 5.80 -4.73 -14.81
N LEU A 54 6.78 -4.46 -15.69
CA LEU A 54 7.82 -5.44 -16.05
C LEU A 54 8.60 -5.92 -14.82
N ILE A 55 8.95 -5.01 -13.91
CA ILE A 55 9.63 -5.34 -12.65
C ILE A 55 8.74 -6.22 -11.76
N MET A 56 7.46 -5.88 -11.63
CA MET A 56 6.49 -6.71 -10.89
C MET A 56 6.31 -8.09 -11.51
N LEU A 57 6.23 -8.20 -12.84
CA LEU A 57 6.13 -9.46 -13.56
C LEU A 57 7.39 -10.32 -13.37
N ALA A 58 8.58 -9.71 -13.44
CA ALA A 58 9.85 -10.39 -13.15
C ALA A 58 9.92 -10.87 -11.69
N GLY A 59 9.29 -10.14 -10.76
CA GLY A 59 9.11 -10.53 -9.35
C GLY A 59 7.96 -11.53 -9.12
N ARG A 60 7.36 -12.06 -10.18
CA ARG A 60 6.21 -12.99 -10.15
C ARG A 60 4.94 -12.42 -9.49
N ALA A 61 4.80 -11.11 -9.42
CA ALA A 61 3.66 -10.40 -8.81
C ALA A 61 2.45 -10.26 -9.77
N TYR A 62 2.20 -11.26 -10.62
CA TYR A 62 1.18 -11.20 -11.69
C TYR A 62 -0.21 -10.83 -11.17
N LYS A 63 -0.65 -11.47 -10.07
CA LYS A 63 -1.96 -11.23 -9.47
C LYS A 63 -2.12 -9.79 -8.99
N ILE A 64 -1.06 -9.16 -8.49
CA ILE A 64 -1.07 -7.79 -7.99
C ILE A 64 -1.26 -6.81 -9.15
N VAL A 65 -0.62 -7.07 -10.31
CA VAL A 65 -0.78 -6.26 -11.53
C VAL A 65 -2.23 -6.30 -12.05
N PHE A 66 -2.84 -7.48 -12.11
CA PHE A 66 -4.23 -7.58 -12.56
C PHE A 66 -5.20 -6.91 -11.58
N GLU A 67 -5.00 -7.11 -10.29
CA GLU A 67 -5.84 -6.50 -9.26
C GLU A 67 -5.64 -4.98 -9.15
N SER A 68 -4.46 -4.45 -9.49
CA SER A 68 -4.23 -3.00 -9.51
C SER A 68 -5.10 -2.29 -10.55
N ILE A 69 -5.28 -2.90 -11.73
CA ILE A 69 -6.19 -2.40 -12.76
C ILE A 69 -7.63 -2.46 -12.24
N GLY A 70 -8.02 -3.58 -11.65
CA GLY A 70 -9.39 -3.76 -11.11
C GLY A 70 -9.74 -2.78 -9.99
N VAL A 71 -8.76 -2.30 -9.22
CA VAL A 71 -8.97 -1.29 -8.17
C VAL A 71 -8.98 0.13 -8.75
N TYR A 72 -8.08 0.44 -9.68
CA TYR A 72 -7.91 1.80 -10.18
C TYR A 72 -8.94 2.17 -11.28
N ALA A 73 -9.23 1.24 -12.20
CA ALA A 73 -10.08 1.50 -13.34
C ALA A 73 -11.52 1.96 -12.98
N PRO A 74 -12.20 1.38 -11.97
CA PRO A 74 -13.54 1.85 -11.58
C PRO A 74 -13.54 3.30 -11.08
N VAL A 75 -12.52 3.68 -10.31
CA VAL A 75 -12.38 5.04 -9.78
C VAL A 75 -12.07 6.01 -10.92
N ALA A 76 -11.14 5.67 -11.81
CA ALA A 76 -10.81 6.49 -12.98
C ALA A 76 -12.02 6.66 -13.92
N PHE A 77 -12.78 5.59 -14.13
CA PHE A 77 -14.00 5.61 -14.93
C PHE A 77 -15.09 6.49 -14.32
N LEU A 78 -15.28 6.43 -13.00
CA LEU A 78 -16.22 7.30 -12.28
C LEU A 78 -15.82 8.77 -12.41
N ILE A 79 -14.53 9.10 -12.24
CA ILE A 79 -14.03 10.47 -12.45
C ILE A 79 -14.29 10.93 -13.89
N TYR A 80 -14.09 10.05 -14.87
CA TYR A 80 -14.41 10.32 -16.27
C TYR A 80 -15.89 10.60 -16.51
N LEU A 81 -16.79 9.77 -15.98
CA LEU A 81 -18.23 9.98 -16.10
C LEU A 81 -18.69 11.30 -15.48
N ILE A 82 -18.15 11.66 -14.31
CA ILE A 82 -18.44 12.95 -13.67
C ILE A 82 -18.01 14.09 -14.60
N ASN A 83 -16.78 14.06 -15.12
CA ASN A 83 -16.29 15.11 -16.01
C ASN A 83 -17.09 15.16 -17.34
N LEU A 84 -17.56 14.02 -17.83
CA LEU A 84 -18.44 13.95 -18.98
C LEU A 84 -19.78 14.64 -18.71
N ALA A 85 -20.39 14.37 -17.54
CA ALA A 85 -21.66 14.98 -17.14
C ALA A 85 -21.57 16.52 -16.99
N PHE A 86 -20.41 17.03 -16.55
CA PHE A 86 -20.15 18.46 -16.44
C PHE A 86 -19.52 19.09 -17.70
N ASN A 87 -19.33 18.31 -18.76
CA ASN A 87 -18.68 18.73 -20.01
C ASN A 87 -17.27 19.34 -19.81
N THR A 88 -16.53 18.84 -18.81
CA THR A 88 -15.16 19.26 -18.46
C THR A 88 -14.09 18.30 -18.95
N VAL A 89 -14.45 17.35 -19.83
CA VAL A 89 -13.52 16.37 -20.39
C VAL A 89 -12.46 17.10 -21.21
N SER A 90 -11.20 16.88 -20.84
CA SER A 90 -10.05 17.49 -21.51
C SER A 90 -8.89 16.51 -21.58
N LEU A 91 -7.97 16.75 -22.52
CA LEU A 91 -6.76 15.94 -22.66
C LEU A 91 -5.88 15.99 -21.39
N ARG A 92 -5.93 17.11 -20.66
CA ARG A 92 -5.27 17.28 -19.35
C ARG A 92 -5.85 16.36 -18.28
N MET A 93 -7.16 16.12 -18.30
CA MET A 93 -7.80 15.19 -17.37
C MET A 93 -7.30 13.75 -17.59
N PHE A 94 -7.19 13.31 -18.85
CA PHE A 94 -6.59 12.02 -19.17
C PHE A 94 -5.13 11.92 -18.71
N ALA A 95 -4.33 12.97 -18.91
CA ALA A 95 -2.95 13.03 -18.43
C ALA A 95 -2.87 12.83 -16.91
N ILE A 96 -3.76 13.47 -16.14
CA ILE A 96 -3.83 13.36 -14.68
C ILE A 96 -4.23 11.95 -14.24
N LEU A 97 -5.18 11.31 -14.92
CA LEU A 97 -5.58 9.94 -14.62
C LEU A 97 -4.44 8.94 -14.90
N ILE A 98 -3.74 9.10 -16.02
CA ILE A 98 -2.59 8.24 -16.36
C ILE A 98 -1.43 8.47 -15.37
N TYR A 99 -1.16 9.73 -15.01
CA TYR A 99 -0.19 10.07 -13.98
C TYR A 99 -0.55 9.42 -12.63
N GLY A 100 -1.81 9.52 -12.20
CA GLY A 100 -2.27 8.91 -10.96
C GLY A 100 -2.07 7.39 -10.95
N TYR A 101 -2.32 6.72 -12.07
CA TYR A 101 -2.03 5.29 -12.20
C TYR A 101 -0.52 4.99 -12.17
N THR A 102 0.30 5.85 -12.76
CA THR A 102 1.76 5.72 -12.76
C THR A 102 2.31 5.72 -11.33
N VAL A 103 1.88 6.68 -10.51
CA VAL A 103 2.27 6.76 -9.09
C VAL A 103 1.75 5.56 -8.31
N PHE A 104 0.48 5.17 -8.53
CA PHE A 104 -0.14 4.04 -7.85
C PHE A 104 0.59 2.71 -8.12
N VAL A 105 0.89 2.41 -9.38
CA VAL A 105 1.65 1.21 -9.78
C VAL A 105 3.09 1.29 -9.30
N GLY A 106 3.73 2.47 -9.36
CA GLY A 106 5.07 2.67 -8.83
C GLY A 106 5.19 2.34 -7.34
N MET A 107 4.19 2.75 -6.55
CA MET A 107 4.09 2.42 -5.13
C MET A 107 3.90 0.91 -4.92
N LEU A 108 2.98 0.28 -5.68
CA LEU A 108 2.75 -1.16 -5.58
C LEU A 108 3.98 -1.98 -5.98
N MET A 109 4.76 -1.55 -6.97
CA MET A 109 6.02 -2.19 -7.34
C MET A 109 6.99 -2.22 -6.17
N ILE A 110 7.21 -1.08 -5.51
CA ILE A 110 8.08 -0.96 -4.34
C ILE A 110 7.59 -1.86 -3.21
N VAL A 111 6.30 -1.78 -2.87
CA VAL A 111 5.71 -2.56 -1.77
C VAL A 111 5.73 -4.05 -2.08
N SER A 112 5.49 -4.48 -3.30
CA SER A 112 5.40 -5.93 -3.62
C SER A 112 6.73 -6.60 -3.87
N THR A 113 7.76 -5.87 -4.30
CA THR A 113 9.02 -6.47 -4.77
C THR A 113 10.22 -6.19 -3.86
N THR A 114 10.03 -5.45 -2.77
CA THR A 114 11.11 -5.12 -1.84
C THR A 114 10.97 -5.95 -0.58
N PRO A 115 12.03 -6.69 -0.16
CA PRO A 115 12.01 -7.45 1.08
C PRO A 115 11.71 -6.59 2.29
N ARG A 116 10.91 -7.14 3.20
CA ARG A 116 10.59 -6.51 4.49
C ARG A 116 11.85 -6.11 5.29
N LYS A 117 12.91 -6.93 5.23
CA LYS A 117 14.20 -6.64 5.89
C LYS A 117 14.86 -5.35 5.38
N GLN A 118 14.76 -5.05 4.08
CA GLN A 118 15.34 -3.83 3.51
C GLN A 118 14.55 -2.59 3.93
N PHE A 119 13.21 -2.68 3.94
CA PHE A 119 12.36 -1.64 4.50
C PHE A 119 12.71 -1.35 5.96
N LEU A 120 12.83 -2.42 6.77
CA LEU A 120 13.18 -2.31 8.17
C LEU A 120 14.54 -1.63 8.40
N ARG A 121 15.59 -1.99 7.65
CA ARG A 121 16.90 -1.31 7.77
C ARG A 121 16.83 0.20 7.50
N ILE A 122 15.94 0.65 6.62
CA ILE A 122 15.77 2.08 6.31
C ILE A 122 14.93 2.75 7.40
N LEU A 123 13.90 2.08 7.88
CA LEU A 123 13.08 2.53 9.00
C LEU A 123 13.88 2.60 10.30
N GLU A 124 14.81 1.67 10.54
CA GLU A 124 15.77 1.68 11.67
C GLU A 124 16.66 2.92 11.64
N LYS A 125 17.14 3.34 10.46
CA LYS A 125 17.90 4.60 10.32
C LYS A 125 17.07 5.84 10.69
N LEU A 126 15.74 5.75 10.57
CA LEU A 126 14.80 6.82 10.92
C LEU A 126 14.14 6.62 12.29
N ARG A 127 14.53 5.59 13.07
CA ARG A 127 13.88 5.17 14.34
C ARG A 127 12.36 4.94 14.24
N LEU A 128 11.90 4.48 13.08
CA LEU A 128 10.51 4.17 12.78
C LEU A 128 10.24 2.65 12.70
N ASP A 129 11.26 1.85 13.00
CA ASP A 129 11.19 0.38 13.09
C ASP A 129 10.09 -0.08 14.05
N VAL A 130 10.04 0.51 15.24
CA VAL A 130 9.03 0.21 16.26
C VAL A 130 7.62 0.50 15.74
N VAL A 131 7.42 1.65 15.07
CA VAL A 131 6.12 2.05 14.50
C VAL A 131 5.67 1.10 13.41
N PHE A 132 6.60 0.66 12.55
CA PHE A 132 6.30 -0.29 11.49
C PHE A 132 5.90 -1.66 12.04
N PHE A 133 6.65 -2.20 13.02
CA PHE A 133 6.31 -3.48 13.66
C PHE A 133 4.96 -3.42 14.39
N MET A 134 4.67 -2.32 15.09
CA MET A 134 3.36 -2.12 15.72
C MET A 134 2.24 -2.08 14.68
N THR A 135 2.42 -1.31 13.60
CA THR A 135 1.39 -1.17 12.56
C THR A 135 1.06 -2.52 11.93
N LEU A 136 2.07 -3.34 11.66
CA LEU A 136 1.91 -4.64 11.01
C LEU A 136 1.26 -5.66 11.96
N SER A 137 1.68 -5.70 13.23
CA SER A 137 1.04 -6.52 14.28
C SER A 137 -0.43 -6.13 14.48
N ILE A 138 -0.73 -4.83 14.51
CA ILE A 138 -2.10 -4.32 14.59
C ILE A 138 -2.90 -4.79 13.37
N LEU A 139 -2.34 -4.70 12.16
CA LEU A 139 -3.01 -5.13 10.93
C LEU A 139 -3.33 -6.63 10.92
N GLU A 140 -2.43 -7.46 11.42
CA GLU A 140 -2.61 -8.91 11.56
C GLU A 140 -3.71 -9.23 12.59
N GLU A 141 -3.64 -8.64 13.79
CA GLU A 141 -4.65 -8.81 14.83
C GLU A 141 -6.03 -8.29 14.38
N PHE A 142 -6.08 -7.19 13.62
CA PHE A 142 -7.31 -6.71 12.99
C PHE A 142 -7.89 -7.71 12.01
N ASN A 143 -7.05 -8.36 11.21
CA ASN A 143 -7.49 -9.36 10.25
C ASN A 143 -8.02 -10.61 10.97
N GLU A 144 -7.39 -11.03 12.06
CA GLU A 144 -7.89 -12.11 12.93
C GLU A 144 -9.23 -11.74 13.59
N MET A 145 -9.33 -10.52 14.11
CA MET A 145 -10.58 -9.99 14.68
C MET A 145 -11.70 -9.99 13.64
N LEU A 146 -11.44 -9.49 12.43
CA LEU A 146 -12.41 -9.49 11.33
C LEU A 146 -12.84 -10.90 10.96
N ASN A 147 -11.91 -11.86 10.92
CA ASN A 147 -12.23 -13.25 10.65
C ASN A 147 -13.07 -13.87 11.78
N SER A 148 -12.77 -13.57 13.03
CA SER A 148 -13.56 -14.00 14.20
C SER A 148 -14.98 -13.43 14.18
N LYS A 149 -15.15 -12.16 13.81
CA LYS A 149 -16.47 -11.53 13.67
C LYS A 149 -17.24 -12.14 12.51
N ARG A 150 -16.59 -12.38 11.36
CA ARG A 150 -17.20 -13.09 10.22
C ARG A 150 -17.67 -14.50 10.61
N ALA A 151 -16.86 -15.24 11.36
CA ALA A 151 -17.24 -16.56 11.87
C ALA A 151 -18.46 -16.51 12.81
N ARG A 152 -18.72 -15.38 13.46
CA ARG A 152 -19.90 -15.12 14.30
C ARG A 152 -21.09 -14.52 13.53
N GLY A 153 -21.06 -14.55 12.20
CA GLY A 153 -22.16 -14.07 11.35
C GLY A 153 -22.13 -12.56 11.07
N TRP A 154 -21.02 -11.87 11.34
CA TRP A 154 -20.85 -10.50 10.86
C TRP A 154 -20.58 -10.50 9.34
N ASP A 155 -21.44 -9.82 8.60
CA ASP A 155 -21.30 -9.67 7.16
C ASP A 155 -20.98 -8.24 6.76
N ALA A 156 -20.06 -8.09 5.80
CA ALA A 156 -19.63 -6.79 5.28
C ALA A 156 -20.72 -6.21 4.37
N GLY A 157 -21.70 -5.53 4.98
CA GLY A 157 -22.78 -4.84 4.28
C GLY A 157 -22.57 -3.34 4.17
N LEU A 158 -23.56 -2.62 3.63
CA LEU A 158 -23.55 -1.15 3.49
C LEU A 158 -23.91 -0.40 4.79
N ASN A 159 -24.31 -1.11 5.84
CA ASN A 159 -24.75 -0.48 7.08
C ASN A 159 -23.56 0.01 7.91
N VAL A 160 -23.33 1.32 7.90
CA VAL A 160 -22.24 2.00 8.62
C VAL A 160 -22.24 1.70 10.13
N LEU A 161 -23.42 1.50 10.74
CA LEU A 161 -23.55 1.17 12.16
C LEU A 161 -22.93 -0.19 12.51
N LYS A 162 -22.87 -1.13 11.57
CA LYS A 162 -22.21 -2.44 11.77
C LYS A 162 -20.69 -2.33 11.86
N TYR A 163 -20.12 -1.24 11.35
CA TYR A 163 -18.67 -1.00 11.41
C TYR A 163 -18.25 -0.32 12.72
N TYR A 164 -19.18 0.34 13.42
CA TYR A 164 -18.87 0.99 14.71
C TYR A 164 -18.27 0.01 15.73
N VAL A 165 -18.87 -1.17 15.89
CA VAL A 165 -18.38 -2.20 16.83
C VAL A 165 -16.97 -2.65 16.47
N ILE A 166 -16.68 -2.78 15.17
CA ILE A 166 -15.34 -3.15 14.67
C ILE A 166 -14.34 -2.04 14.96
N ILE A 167 -14.71 -0.78 14.71
CA ILE A 167 -13.84 0.39 14.94
C ILE A 167 -13.55 0.56 16.44
N VAL A 168 -14.53 0.31 17.30
CA VAL A 168 -14.34 0.40 18.77
C VAL A 168 -13.42 -0.73 19.26
N ASP A 169 -13.65 -1.98 18.83
CA ASP A 169 -12.81 -3.12 19.21
C ASP A 169 -11.37 -2.94 18.70
N ALA A 170 -11.22 -2.42 17.48
CA ALA A 170 -9.95 -2.01 16.89
C ALA A 170 -9.17 -0.97 17.71
N ILE A 171 -9.85 0.09 18.16
CA ILE A 171 -9.24 1.13 19.00
C ILE A 171 -8.80 0.52 20.33
N LYS A 172 -9.66 -0.28 20.98
CA LYS A 172 -9.33 -0.96 22.24
C LYS A 172 -8.11 -1.85 22.10
N LEU A 173 -8.06 -2.66 21.04
CA LEU A 173 -6.93 -3.54 20.74
C LEU A 173 -5.64 -2.73 20.56
N SER A 174 -5.69 -1.63 19.80
CA SER A 174 -4.53 -0.75 19.58
C SER A 174 -4.02 -0.11 20.87
N ILE A 175 -4.92 0.34 21.76
CA ILE A 175 -4.57 0.90 23.08
C ILE A 175 -3.89 -0.15 23.96
N VAL A 176 -4.43 -1.37 24.02
CA VAL A 176 -3.84 -2.46 24.80
C VAL A 176 -2.44 -2.79 24.27
N ARG A 177 -2.23 -2.76 22.95
CA ARG A 177 -0.93 -3.04 22.35
C ARG A 177 0.10 -1.95 22.60
N LEU A 178 -0.30 -0.67 22.48
CA LEU A 178 0.54 0.47 22.85
C LEU A 178 1.01 0.36 24.30
N ARG A 179 0.10 0.03 25.21
CA ARG A 179 0.42 -0.15 26.63
C ARG A 179 1.39 -1.31 26.87
N ASN A 180 1.17 -2.47 26.23
CA ASN A 180 2.09 -3.61 26.34
C ASN A 180 3.49 -3.30 25.79
N VAL A 181 3.58 -2.53 24.72
CA VAL A 181 4.87 -2.12 24.16
C VAL A 181 5.54 -1.10 25.08
N GLU A 182 4.79 -0.14 25.60
CA GLU A 182 5.29 0.82 26.58
C GLU A 182 5.84 0.10 27.82
N ASP A 183 5.08 -0.82 28.41
CA ASP A 183 5.50 -1.62 29.55
C ASP A 183 6.76 -2.45 29.22
N SER A 184 6.86 -2.99 28.00
CA SER A 184 8.04 -3.73 27.55
C SER A 184 9.27 -2.84 27.34
N LEU A 185 9.09 -1.61 26.86
CA LEU A 185 10.16 -0.63 26.68
C LEU A 185 10.65 -0.10 28.04
N LEU A 186 9.72 0.18 28.97
CA LEU A 186 10.05 0.54 30.36
C LEU A 186 10.82 -0.58 31.06
N ALA A 187 10.41 -1.84 30.87
CA ALA A 187 11.12 -3.00 31.42
C ALA A 187 12.53 -3.18 30.83
N ARG A 188 12.81 -2.59 29.65
CA ARG A 188 14.13 -2.55 29.02
C ARG A 188 14.97 -1.32 29.41
N GLY A 189 14.48 -0.50 30.35
CA GLY A 189 15.20 0.68 30.83
C GLY A 189 15.12 1.90 29.90
N VAL A 190 14.16 1.94 28.97
CA VAL A 190 13.91 3.13 28.15
C VAL A 190 13.10 4.12 28.98
N GLU A 191 13.73 5.21 29.42
CA GLU A 191 13.07 6.26 30.20
C GLU A 191 12.09 7.07 29.34
N ARG A 192 10.96 7.48 29.95
CA ARG A 192 10.00 8.39 29.34
C ARG A 192 10.65 9.77 29.17
N PHE A 193 10.85 10.20 27.92
CA PHE A 193 11.09 11.61 27.60
C PHE A 193 9.78 12.41 27.65
#